data_AF-G8FW02-F1
#
_entry.id   AF-G8FW02-F1
#
_cell.length_a   1.000
_cell.length_b   1.000
_cell.length_c   1.000
_cell.angle_alpha   90.00
_cell.angle_beta   90.00
_cell.angle_gamma   90.00
#
_symmetry.space_group_name_H-M   'P 1'
#
loop_
_entity.id
_entity.type
_entity.pdbx_description
1 polymer ?
#
loop_
_entity_poly.entity_id
_entity_poly.type
_entity_poly.pdbx_seq_one_letter_code
_entity_poly.pdbx_strand_id
1 'polypeptide(L)'
;LCEAKELVGVSDRALAVLNALLTFYPKNEIAEANGFVVFPSNEQLSLRTHGMAGTTLRRNLAMLVEAGLIIRRDSPNGKRFARRNGEGGLGEAFGFSLAPLVVRAREIEAQAAEVLAGKLEWKRLRERLTLCRRDIAKLIEIALEEEIAGEWIEMQKHFNLLSASLPRRPSTAEMENLLADLEAFRELIVKTLELKTKTEKTDANDIQNGRHIHNSNPHPLSELEPSFETKQGVKPED
;
A
#
# COMPACT_ATOMS: atom_id res chain seq x y z
N LEU A 1 4.15 -16.33 14.95
CA LEU A 1 2.98 -17.19 15.26
C LEU A 1 1.64 -16.53 14.97
N CYS A 2 1.24 -15.43 15.63
CA CYS A 2 -0.06 -14.80 15.37
C CYS A 2 -0.27 -14.41 13.90
N GLU A 3 0.79 -13.89 13.26
CA GLU A 3 0.76 -13.52 11.85
C GLU A 3 0.70 -14.73 10.90
N ALA A 4 1.35 -15.84 11.26
CA ALA A 4 1.43 -17.06 10.46
C ALA A 4 0.37 -18.12 10.84
N LYS A 5 -0.63 -17.77 11.66
CA LYS A 5 -1.55 -18.74 12.28
C LYS A 5 -2.29 -19.61 11.25
N GLU A 6 -2.66 -19.03 10.11
CA GLU A 6 -3.35 -19.73 9.03
C GLU A 6 -2.42 -20.74 8.32
N LEU A 7 -1.16 -20.34 8.06
CA LEU A 7 -0.14 -21.23 7.47
C LEU A 7 0.25 -22.37 8.42
N VAL A 8 0.31 -22.09 9.71
CA VAL A 8 0.63 -23.07 10.76
C VAL A 8 -0.58 -23.96 11.11
N GLY A 9 -1.79 -23.60 10.65
CA GLY A 9 -3.00 -24.39 10.87
C GLY A 9 -3.59 -24.27 12.29
N VAL A 10 -3.39 -23.14 12.97
CA VAL A 10 -3.84 -22.92 14.35
C VAL A 10 -4.83 -21.77 14.47
N SER A 11 -5.82 -21.94 15.35
CA SER A 11 -6.81 -20.91 15.66
C SER A 11 -6.32 -19.92 16.72
N ASP A 12 -6.95 -18.74 16.81
CA ASP A 12 -6.67 -17.77 17.87
C ASP A 12 -6.87 -18.34 19.28
N ARG A 13 -7.86 -19.23 19.45
CA ARG A 13 -8.08 -19.93 20.72
C ARG A 13 -6.96 -20.92 21.04
N ALA A 14 -6.38 -21.57 20.03
CA ALA A 14 -5.21 -22.43 20.22
C ALA A 14 -3.97 -21.61 20.59
N LEU A 15 -3.76 -20.44 19.98
CA LEU A 15 -2.69 -19.53 20.37
C LEU A 15 -2.86 -19.01 21.81
N ALA A 16 -4.08 -18.74 22.26
CA ALA A 16 -4.35 -18.39 23.65
C ALA A 16 -3.97 -19.53 24.63
N VAL A 17 -4.26 -20.77 24.26
CA VAL A 17 -3.84 -21.96 25.04
C VAL A 17 -2.32 -22.11 25.05
N LEU A 18 -1.66 -21.88 23.91
CA LEU A 18 -0.20 -21.90 23.82
C LEU A 18 0.42 -20.82 24.72
N ASN A 19 -0.12 -19.60 24.69
CA ASN A 19 0.32 -18.52 25.58
C ASN A 19 0.13 -18.90 27.05
N ALA A 20 -1.02 -19.48 27.40
CA ALA A 20 -1.25 -19.99 28.75
C ALA A 20 -0.22 -21.07 29.15
N LEU A 21 0.15 -22.00 28.25
CA LEU A 21 1.21 -22.98 28.50
C LEU A 21 2.56 -22.31 28.79
N LEU A 22 2.92 -21.28 28.01
CA LEU A 22 4.17 -20.53 28.19
C LEU A 22 4.24 -19.83 29.55
N THR A 23 3.11 -19.36 30.10
CA THR A 23 3.08 -18.75 31.44
C THR A 23 3.39 -19.71 32.60
N PHE A 24 3.39 -21.03 32.37
CA PHE A 24 3.83 -22.02 33.38
C PHE A 24 5.32 -22.31 33.31
N TYR A 25 6.01 -21.79 32.30
CA TYR A 25 7.44 -21.94 32.17
C TYR A 25 8.14 -20.84 33.01
N PRO A 26 9.09 -21.19 33.89
CA PRO A 26 9.56 -20.30 34.96
C PRO A 26 10.50 -19.19 34.49
N LYS A 27 10.98 -19.24 33.24
CA LYS A 27 11.91 -18.24 32.66
C LYS A 27 11.33 -17.67 31.37
N ASN A 28 11.88 -16.54 30.93
CA ASN A 28 11.44 -15.90 29.69
C ASN A 28 12.01 -16.57 28.42
N GLU A 29 13.02 -17.43 28.57
CA GLU A 29 13.69 -18.09 27.45
C GLU A 29 13.63 -19.62 27.57
N ILE A 30 13.12 -20.26 26.52
CA ILE A 30 13.01 -21.72 26.44
C ILE A 30 14.39 -22.25 26.04
N ALA A 31 15.09 -22.83 27.01
CA ALA A 31 16.44 -23.34 26.85
C ALA A 31 16.55 -24.75 27.42
N GLU A 32 17.35 -25.59 26.79
CA GLU A 32 17.55 -27.00 27.17
C GLU A 32 17.92 -27.16 28.65
N ALA A 33 18.69 -26.20 29.18
CA ALA A 33 19.13 -26.17 30.58
C ALA A 33 18.01 -26.21 31.62
N ASN A 34 16.79 -25.76 31.29
CA ASN A 34 15.65 -25.77 32.23
C ASN A 34 14.59 -26.82 31.87
N GLY A 35 14.87 -27.68 30.88
CA GLY A 35 13.93 -28.64 30.31
C GLY A 35 12.84 -27.97 29.46
N PHE A 36 12.10 -28.79 28.70
CA PHE A 36 11.09 -28.29 27.77
C PHE A 36 9.65 -28.60 28.20
N VAL A 37 9.45 -29.27 29.33
CA VAL A 37 8.15 -29.85 29.70
C VAL A 37 7.42 -29.01 30.75
N VAL A 38 6.21 -28.58 30.43
CA VAL A 38 5.27 -27.95 31.37
C VAL A 38 4.13 -28.91 31.72
N PHE A 39 3.64 -28.87 32.96
CA PHE A 39 2.65 -29.83 33.48
C PHE A 39 1.43 -29.17 34.15
N PRO A 40 0.78 -28.15 33.55
CA PRO A 40 -0.37 -27.52 34.17
C PRO A 40 -1.61 -28.44 34.17
N SER A 41 -2.47 -28.27 35.18
CA SER A 41 -3.78 -28.89 35.19
C SER A 41 -4.72 -28.24 34.17
N ASN A 42 -5.75 -28.96 33.71
CA ASN A 42 -6.73 -28.38 32.78
C ASN A 42 -7.51 -27.21 33.42
N GLU A 43 -7.70 -27.25 34.73
CA GLU A 43 -8.33 -26.15 35.49
C GLU A 43 -7.46 -24.90 35.49
N GLN A 44 -6.14 -25.05 35.74
CA GLN A 44 -5.19 -23.95 35.68
C GLN A 44 -5.08 -23.35 34.27
N LEU A 45 -5.09 -24.19 33.24
CA LEU A 45 -5.13 -23.73 31.85
C LEU A 45 -6.44 -23.00 31.52
N SER A 46 -7.58 -23.50 32.00
CA SER A 46 -8.89 -22.85 31.80
C SER A 46 -8.90 -21.45 32.41
N LEU A 47 -8.41 -21.30 33.64
CA LEU A 47 -8.30 -19.99 34.32
C LEU A 47 -7.46 -19.00 33.52
N ARG A 48 -6.31 -19.42 32.99
CA ARG A 48 -5.42 -18.55 32.19
C ARG A 48 -5.89 -18.32 30.76
N THR A 49 -6.88 -19.06 30.30
CA THR A 49 -7.52 -18.88 28.97
C THR A 49 -8.93 -18.30 29.09
N HIS A 50 -9.13 -17.40 30.06
CA HIS A 50 -10.39 -16.69 30.29
C HIS A 50 -11.60 -17.61 30.55
N GLY A 51 -11.41 -18.70 31.29
CA GLY A 51 -12.47 -19.63 31.64
C GLY A 51 -12.86 -20.57 30.50
N MET A 52 -11.94 -20.91 29.60
CA MET A 52 -12.21 -21.81 28.48
C MET A 52 -12.73 -23.17 28.98
N ALA A 53 -13.89 -23.60 28.46
CA ALA A 53 -14.45 -24.91 28.79
C ALA A 53 -13.47 -26.06 28.47
N GLY A 54 -13.46 -27.10 29.31
CA GLY A 54 -12.51 -28.20 29.20
C GLY A 54 -12.59 -29.02 27.91
N THR A 55 -13.73 -29.05 27.23
CA THR A 55 -13.89 -29.65 25.89
C THR A 55 -13.16 -28.83 24.83
N THR A 56 -13.38 -27.51 24.81
CA THR A 56 -12.71 -26.55 23.94
C THR A 56 -11.21 -26.52 24.19
N LEU A 57 -10.77 -26.56 25.44
CA LEU A 57 -9.36 -26.62 25.81
C LEU A 57 -8.68 -27.86 25.21
N ARG A 58 -9.29 -29.04 25.37
CA ARG A 58 -8.75 -30.29 24.81
C ARG A 58 -8.67 -30.27 23.29
N ARG A 59 -9.68 -29.72 22.62
CA ARG A 59 -9.67 -29.55 21.15
C ARG A 59 -8.51 -28.65 20.70
N ASN A 60 -8.30 -27.52 21.38
CA ASN A 60 -7.21 -26.61 21.05
C ASN A 60 -5.83 -27.21 21.37
N LEU A 61 -5.70 -27.99 22.45
CA LEU A 61 -4.47 -28.73 22.74
C LEU A 61 -4.17 -29.77 21.65
N ALA A 62 -5.20 -30.49 21.17
CA ALA A 62 -5.04 -31.42 20.05
C ALA A 62 -4.58 -30.68 18.78
N MET A 63 -5.18 -29.53 18.45
CA MET A 63 -4.77 -28.70 17.33
C MET A 63 -3.30 -28.23 17.43
N LEU A 64 -2.83 -27.87 18.62
CA LEU A 64 -1.41 -27.51 18.83
C LEU A 64 -0.46 -28.70 18.66
N VAL A 65 -0.91 -29.91 19.01
CA VAL A 65 -0.15 -31.14 18.78
C VAL A 65 -0.12 -31.50 17.30
N GLU A 66 -1.26 -31.45 16.62
CA GLU A 66 -1.40 -31.70 15.18
C GLU A 66 -0.56 -30.70 14.36
N ALA A 67 -0.55 -29.42 14.75
CA ALA A 67 0.30 -28.40 14.15
C ALA A 67 1.79 -28.55 14.50
N GLY A 68 2.17 -29.53 15.34
CA GLY A 68 3.54 -29.79 15.74
C GLY A 68 4.18 -28.66 16.55
N LEU A 69 3.37 -27.85 17.24
CA LEU A 69 3.85 -26.77 18.12
C LEU A 69 4.16 -27.28 19.53
N ILE A 70 3.48 -28.32 19.98
CA ILE A 70 3.72 -28.98 21.27
C ILE A 70 3.70 -30.50 21.09
N ILE A 71 4.41 -31.22 21.96
CA ILE A 71 4.32 -32.69 22.04
C ILE A 71 3.71 -33.09 23.37
N ARG A 72 2.74 -34.00 23.33
CA ARG A 72 2.14 -34.56 24.54
C ARG A 72 3.00 -35.71 25.08
N ARG A 73 3.49 -35.58 26.31
CA ARG A 73 4.20 -36.63 27.05
C ARG A 73 3.27 -37.16 28.13
N ASP A 74 2.42 -38.13 27.79
CA ASP A 74 1.51 -38.74 28.75
C ASP A 74 2.24 -39.75 29.65
N SER A 75 1.86 -39.79 30.92
CA SER A 75 2.29 -40.82 31.88
C SER A 75 1.47 -42.09 31.69
N PRO A 76 2.01 -43.30 32.00
CA PRO A 76 1.26 -44.56 32.01
C PRO A 76 -0.06 -44.52 32.82
N ASN A 77 -0.15 -43.64 33.82
CA ASN A 77 -1.35 -43.47 34.67
C ASN A 77 -2.26 -42.29 34.27
N GLY A 78 -2.01 -41.61 33.15
CA GLY A 78 -2.83 -40.48 32.67
C GLY A 78 -2.79 -39.21 33.52
N LYS A 79 -1.95 -39.16 34.58
CA LYS A 79 -1.73 -37.98 35.42
C LYS A 79 -0.49 -37.21 34.95
N ARG A 80 -0.52 -35.88 35.05
CA ARG A 80 0.61 -35.00 34.71
C ARG A 80 1.41 -34.73 35.99
N PHE A 81 2.64 -35.25 36.07
CA PHE A 81 3.53 -35.01 37.20
C PHE A 81 5.00 -35.00 36.72
N ALA A 82 5.84 -34.22 37.39
CA ALA A 82 7.28 -34.27 37.24
C ALA A 82 7.86 -35.05 38.42
N ARG A 83 8.61 -36.12 38.15
CA ARG A 83 9.50 -36.70 39.16
C ARG A 83 10.84 -35.97 39.07
N ARG A 84 11.38 -35.54 40.20
CA ARG A 84 12.81 -35.20 40.30
C ARG A 84 13.54 -36.46 40.73
N ASN A 85 14.66 -36.76 40.11
CA ASN A 85 15.48 -37.90 40.52
C ASN A 85 16.14 -37.53 41.86
N GLY A 86 16.43 -38.53 42.71
CA GLY A 86 16.92 -38.34 44.08
C GLY A 86 18.21 -37.50 44.22
N GLU A 87 18.93 -37.26 43.11
CA GLU A 87 20.15 -36.46 43.04
C GLU A 87 19.95 -35.05 42.44
N GLY A 88 18.72 -34.54 42.37
CA GLY A 88 18.46 -33.18 41.87
C GLY A 88 18.58 -33.02 40.35
N GLY A 89 18.82 -34.10 39.62
CA GLY A 89 18.80 -34.13 38.15
C GLY A 89 17.39 -34.05 37.54
N LEU A 90 17.33 -33.71 36.25
CA LEU A 90 16.12 -33.71 35.41
C LEU A 90 15.49 -35.11 35.42
N GLY A 91 14.45 -35.30 36.24
CA GLY A 91 13.69 -36.55 36.21
C GLY A 91 12.60 -36.56 35.14
N GLU A 92 11.86 -37.67 35.06
CA GLU A 92 10.80 -37.85 34.08
C GLU A 92 9.66 -36.82 34.29
N ALA A 93 9.44 -35.97 33.28
CA ALA A 93 8.37 -34.98 33.26
C ALA A 93 7.28 -35.40 32.26
N PHE A 94 6.06 -35.61 32.78
CA PHE A 94 4.87 -35.96 32.01
C PHE A 94 3.93 -34.76 31.92
N GLY A 95 3.70 -34.25 30.71
CA GLY A 95 3.02 -33.00 30.43
C GLY A 95 3.06 -32.62 28.94
N PHE A 96 3.33 -31.35 28.63
CA PHE A 96 3.50 -30.84 27.27
C PHE A 96 4.93 -30.38 27.06
N SER A 97 5.60 -30.92 26.05
CA SER A 97 6.93 -30.47 25.62
C SER A 97 6.80 -29.31 24.64
N LEU A 98 7.50 -28.23 24.94
CA LEU A 98 7.65 -27.02 24.13
C LEU A 98 8.89 -27.07 23.21
N ALA A 99 9.65 -28.18 23.22
CA ALA A 99 10.83 -28.37 22.39
C ALA A 99 10.59 -28.07 20.89
N PRO A 100 9.43 -28.44 20.28
CA PRO A 100 9.18 -28.12 18.88
C PRO A 100 9.22 -26.63 18.55
N LEU A 101 8.86 -25.75 19.49
CA LEU A 101 8.90 -24.30 19.28
C LEU A 101 10.33 -23.80 19.06
N VAL A 102 11.31 -24.36 19.77
CA VAL A 102 12.72 -23.97 19.65
C VAL A 102 13.28 -24.50 18.33
N VAL A 103 12.99 -25.75 18.00
CA VAL A 103 13.47 -26.40 16.77
C VAL A 103 12.89 -25.70 15.53
N ARG A 104 11.62 -25.32 15.56
CA ARG A 104 10.90 -24.71 14.43
C ARG A 104 10.84 -23.19 14.48
N ALA A 105 11.55 -22.55 15.42
CA ALA A 105 11.49 -21.09 15.60
C ALA A 105 11.76 -20.35 14.27
N ARG A 106 12.84 -20.70 13.58
CA ARG A 106 13.23 -20.09 12.30
C ARG A 106 12.21 -20.31 11.19
N GLU A 107 11.63 -21.51 11.09
CA GLU A 107 10.59 -21.83 10.12
C GLU A 107 9.35 -20.93 10.33
N ILE A 108 8.90 -20.84 11.58
CA ILE A 108 7.72 -20.05 11.97
C ILE A 108 7.98 -18.54 11.78
N GLU A 109 9.21 -18.08 12.08
CA GLU A 109 9.64 -16.70 11.83
C GLU A 109 9.63 -16.36 10.34
N ALA A 110 10.16 -17.26 9.49
CA ALA A 110 10.16 -17.08 8.05
C ALA A 110 8.73 -16.99 7.49
N GLN A 111 7.84 -17.91 7.89
CA GLN A 111 6.43 -17.88 7.50
C GLN A 111 5.73 -16.59 7.96
N ALA A 112 6.02 -16.12 9.18
CA ALA A 112 5.46 -14.87 9.67
C ALA A 112 5.97 -13.65 8.89
N ALA A 113 7.26 -13.63 8.55
CA ALA A 113 7.85 -12.58 7.74
C ALA A 113 7.25 -12.53 6.33
N GLU A 114 7.01 -13.68 5.70
CA GLU A 114 6.37 -13.79 4.39
C GLU A 114 4.94 -13.22 4.40
N VAL A 115 4.12 -13.60 5.39
CA VAL A 115 2.75 -13.06 5.52
C VAL A 115 2.76 -11.55 5.75
N LEU A 116 3.66 -11.06 6.60
CA LEU A 116 3.80 -9.62 6.85
C LEU A 116 4.24 -8.88 5.59
N ALA A 117 5.23 -9.40 4.87
CA ALA A 117 5.69 -8.82 3.60
C ALA A 117 4.54 -8.74 2.58
N GLY A 118 3.77 -9.82 2.41
CA GLY A 118 2.60 -9.82 1.53
C GLY A 118 1.53 -8.80 1.92
N LYS A 119 1.25 -8.64 3.22
CA LYS A 119 0.31 -7.62 3.73
C LYS A 119 0.81 -6.20 3.45
N LEU A 120 2.13 -5.96 3.59
CA LEU A 120 2.73 -4.66 3.32
C LEU A 120 2.70 -4.33 1.83
N GLU A 121 3.01 -5.30 0.97
CA GLU A 121 2.94 -5.13 -0.48
C GLU A 121 1.52 -4.80 -0.94
N TRP A 122 0.52 -5.55 -0.44
CA TRP A 122 -0.88 -5.29 -0.73
C TRP A 122 -1.33 -3.87 -0.30
N LYS A 123 -0.87 -3.40 0.86
CA LYS A 123 -1.14 -2.02 1.33
C LYS A 123 -0.49 -0.99 0.41
N ARG A 124 0.77 -1.19 0.04
CA ARG A 124 1.51 -0.31 -0.88
C ARG A 124 0.81 -0.21 -2.23
N LEU A 125 0.39 -1.34 -2.81
CA LEU A 125 -0.35 -1.36 -4.07
C LEU A 125 -1.67 -0.60 -3.96
N ARG A 126 -2.42 -0.82 -2.88
CA ARG A 126 -3.68 -0.09 -2.63
C ARG A 126 -3.46 1.42 -2.52
N GLU A 127 -2.40 1.85 -1.86
CA GLU A 127 -2.03 3.27 -1.75
C GLU A 127 -1.67 3.85 -3.12
N ARG A 128 -0.79 3.19 -3.88
CA ARG A 128 -0.42 3.59 -5.25
C ARG A 128 -1.64 3.70 -6.16
N LEU A 129 -2.54 2.73 -6.11
CA LEU A 129 -3.76 2.70 -6.90
C LEU A 129 -4.70 3.86 -6.53
N THR A 130 -4.81 4.18 -5.24
CA THR A 130 -5.60 5.32 -4.77
C THR A 130 -5.01 6.65 -5.28
N LEU A 131 -3.69 6.80 -5.22
CA LEU A 131 -2.99 7.99 -5.72
C LEU A 131 -3.14 8.12 -7.24
N CYS A 132 -2.91 7.05 -7.99
CA CYS A 132 -3.01 7.06 -9.45
C CYS A 132 -4.43 7.43 -9.91
N ARG A 133 -5.47 6.87 -9.28
CA ARG A 133 -6.87 7.25 -9.55
C ARG A 133 -7.13 8.73 -9.29
N ARG A 134 -6.60 9.27 -8.19
CA ARG A 134 -6.75 10.68 -7.85
C ARG A 134 -6.04 11.58 -8.85
N ASP A 135 -4.84 11.20 -9.29
CA ASP A 135 -4.08 11.92 -10.30
C ASP A 135 -4.84 11.97 -11.63
N ILE A 136 -5.33 10.82 -12.11
CA ILE A 136 -6.09 10.74 -13.36
C ILE A 136 -7.34 11.63 -13.29
N ALA A 137 -8.12 11.52 -12.21
CA ALA A 137 -9.32 12.34 -12.03
C ALA A 137 -9.00 13.84 -12.09
N LYS A 138 -7.94 14.27 -11.39
CA LYS A 138 -7.49 15.67 -11.39
C LYS A 138 -6.99 16.14 -12.75
N LEU A 139 -6.24 15.30 -13.48
CA LEU A 139 -5.73 15.67 -14.80
C LEU A 139 -6.88 15.90 -15.78
N ILE A 140 -7.91 15.05 -15.74
CA ILE A 140 -9.11 15.21 -16.57
C ILE A 140 -9.92 16.44 -16.14
N GLU A 141 -10.09 16.65 -14.83
CA GLU A 141 -10.76 17.83 -14.26
C GLU A 141 -10.10 19.13 -14.74
N ILE A 142 -8.78 19.25 -14.60
CA ILE A 142 -8.01 20.41 -15.09
C ILE A 142 -8.19 20.60 -16.60
N ALA A 143 -8.15 19.52 -17.37
CA ALA A 143 -8.32 19.60 -18.82
C ALA A 143 -9.68 20.16 -19.24
N LEU A 144 -10.73 19.82 -18.48
CA LEU A 144 -12.09 20.32 -18.68
C LEU A 144 -12.24 21.77 -18.21
N GLU A 145 -11.67 22.12 -17.06
CA GLU A 145 -11.71 23.48 -16.48
C GLU A 145 -10.98 24.51 -17.35
N GLU A 146 -9.82 24.13 -17.89
CA GLU A 146 -9.00 24.97 -18.77
C GLU A 146 -9.45 24.90 -20.24
N GLU A 147 -10.58 24.23 -20.53
CA GLU A 147 -11.16 24.06 -21.87
C GLU A 147 -10.18 23.54 -22.94
N ILE A 148 -9.20 22.72 -22.52
CA ILE A 148 -8.17 22.18 -23.43
C ILE A 148 -8.83 21.29 -24.48
N ALA A 149 -8.45 21.43 -25.75
CA ALA A 149 -9.04 20.62 -26.82
C ALA A 149 -8.71 19.11 -26.66
N GLY A 150 -9.73 18.26 -26.46
CA GLY A 150 -9.55 16.81 -26.35
C GLY A 150 -10.81 16.01 -26.06
N GLU A 151 -10.73 14.68 -26.17
CA GLU A 151 -11.83 13.74 -25.88
C GLU A 151 -11.92 13.40 -24.38
N TRP A 152 -11.84 14.42 -23.51
CA TRP A 152 -11.76 14.25 -22.05
C TRP A 152 -12.98 13.54 -21.45
N ILE A 153 -14.17 13.75 -22.04
CA ILE A 153 -15.40 13.07 -21.61
C ILE A 153 -15.32 11.56 -21.86
N GLU A 154 -14.77 11.13 -23.01
CA GLU A 154 -14.59 9.71 -23.32
C GLU A 154 -13.49 9.10 -22.45
N MET A 155 -12.41 9.83 -22.20
CA MET A 155 -11.36 9.43 -21.25
C MET A 155 -11.92 9.26 -19.83
N GLN A 156 -12.80 10.16 -19.38
CA GLN A 156 -13.47 10.05 -18.07
C GLN A 156 -14.35 8.80 -17.98
N LYS A 157 -15.10 8.47 -19.04
CA LYS A 157 -15.91 7.24 -19.10
C LYS A 157 -15.02 6.00 -19.02
N HIS A 158 -13.91 5.97 -19.77
CA HIS A 158 -12.97 4.87 -19.74
C HIS A 158 -12.35 4.69 -18.34
N PHE A 159 -11.93 5.79 -17.71
CA PHE A 159 -11.43 5.76 -16.33
C PHE A 159 -12.44 5.20 -15.32
N ASN A 160 -13.71 5.57 -15.45
CA ASN A 160 -14.77 5.08 -14.56
C ASN A 160 -14.96 3.56 -14.71
N LEU A 161 -14.94 3.04 -15.94
CA LEU A 161 -15.02 1.60 -16.21
C LEU A 161 -13.80 0.86 -15.63
N LEU A 162 -12.60 1.37 -15.87
CA LEU A 162 -11.36 0.80 -15.37
C LEU A 162 -11.32 0.80 -13.84
N SER A 163 -11.82 1.86 -13.20
CA SER A 163 -11.89 1.97 -11.73
C SER A 163 -12.92 1.03 -11.09
N ALA A 164 -13.96 0.65 -11.83
CA ALA A 164 -15.02 -0.26 -11.37
C ALA A 164 -14.67 -1.76 -11.55
N SER A 165 -13.52 -2.09 -12.15
CA SER A 165 -13.17 -3.46 -12.53
C SER A 165 -12.81 -4.39 -11.36
N LEU A 166 -12.39 -3.85 -10.20
CA LEU A 166 -11.93 -4.68 -9.09
C LEU A 166 -13.07 -5.39 -8.35
N PRO A 167 -12.90 -6.68 -7.99
CA PRO A 167 -13.81 -7.37 -7.09
C PRO A 167 -13.72 -6.81 -5.65
N ARG A 168 -14.66 -7.20 -4.79
CA ARG A 168 -14.71 -6.75 -3.39
C ARG A 168 -13.48 -7.14 -2.56
N ARG A 169 -12.79 -8.23 -2.95
CA ARG A 169 -11.55 -8.72 -2.33
C ARG A 169 -10.55 -9.06 -3.43
N PRO A 170 -9.82 -8.06 -3.96
CA PRO A 170 -8.88 -8.31 -5.03
C PRO A 170 -7.58 -8.93 -4.48
N SER A 171 -7.07 -9.88 -5.24
CA SER A 171 -5.75 -10.46 -5.09
C SER A 171 -4.66 -9.42 -5.41
N THR A 172 -3.43 -9.69 -4.98
CA THR A 172 -2.26 -8.85 -5.28
C THR A 172 -2.05 -8.70 -6.78
N ALA A 173 -2.16 -9.79 -7.54
CA ALA A 173 -2.00 -9.76 -9.00
C ALA A 173 -3.09 -8.91 -9.70
N GLU A 174 -4.34 -8.99 -9.25
CA GLU A 174 -5.41 -8.12 -9.79
C GLU A 174 -5.15 -6.64 -9.49
N MET A 175 -4.60 -6.32 -8.31
CA MET A 175 -4.19 -4.95 -7.99
C MET A 175 -3.03 -4.46 -8.86
N GLU A 176 -2.03 -5.30 -9.09
CA GLU A 176 -0.87 -4.98 -9.93
C GLU A 176 -1.29 -4.73 -11.38
N ASN A 177 -2.12 -5.60 -11.95
CA ASN A 177 -2.62 -5.46 -13.31
C ASN A 177 -3.39 -4.14 -13.47
N LEU A 178 -4.34 -3.87 -12.57
CA LEU A 178 -5.10 -2.62 -12.64
C LEU A 178 -4.21 -1.39 -12.44
N LEU A 179 -3.22 -1.47 -11.55
CA LEU A 179 -2.29 -0.37 -11.33
C LEU A 179 -1.49 -0.08 -12.60
N ALA A 180 -1.00 -1.11 -13.30
CA ALA A 180 -0.30 -0.96 -14.57
C ALA A 180 -1.21 -0.33 -15.65
N ASP A 181 -2.47 -0.78 -15.75
CA ASP A 181 -3.45 -0.21 -16.68
C ASP A 181 -3.72 1.27 -16.38
N LEU A 182 -3.88 1.63 -15.10
CA LEU A 182 -4.08 3.01 -14.67
C LEU A 182 -2.85 3.88 -14.90
N GLU A 183 -1.65 3.36 -14.64
CA GLU A 183 -0.39 4.09 -14.90
C GLU A 183 -0.22 4.37 -16.41
N ALA A 184 -0.48 3.37 -17.26
CA ALA A 184 -0.47 3.55 -18.71
C ALA A 184 -1.54 4.56 -19.19
N PHE A 185 -2.73 4.51 -18.60
CA PHE A 185 -3.80 5.46 -18.91
C PHE A 185 -3.47 6.89 -18.46
N ARG A 186 -2.84 7.04 -17.29
CA ARG A 186 -2.32 8.33 -16.79
C ARG A 186 -1.27 8.90 -17.74
N GLU A 187 -0.33 8.08 -18.22
CA GLU A 187 0.66 8.52 -19.21
C GLU A 187 0.02 8.98 -20.52
N LEU A 188 -1.01 8.28 -20.98
CA LEU A 188 -1.76 8.69 -22.17
C LEU A 188 -2.39 10.07 -21.97
N ILE A 189 -3.06 10.31 -20.84
CA ILE A 189 -3.65 11.61 -20.51
C ILE A 189 -2.59 12.71 -20.50
N VAL A 190 -1.46 12.48 -19.82
CA VAL A 190 -0.36 13.46 -19.74
C VAL A 190 0.18 13.77 -21.14
N LYS A 191 0.39 12.75 -21.99
CA LYS A 191 0.83 12.96 -23.38
C LYS A 191 -0.18 13.78 -24.18
N THR A 192 -1.48 13.50 -24.03
CA THR A 192 -2.54 14.26 -24.71
C THR A 192 -2.53 15.72 -24.25
N LEU A 193 -2.44 15.98 -22.94
CA LEU A 193 -2.34 17.33 -22.38
C LEU A 193 -1.13 18.07 -22.96
N GLU A 194 0.05 17.48 -22.90
CA GLU A 194 1.28 18.10 -23.39
C GLU A 194 1.23 18.43 -24.89
N LEU A 195 0.67 17.54 -25.71
CA LEU A 195 0.53 17.78 -27.15
C LEU A 195 -0.41 18.96 -27.42
N LYS A 196 -1.54 19.02 -26.72
CA LYS A 196 -2.58 20.04 -26.94
C LYS A 196 -2.18 21.41 -26.44
N THR A 197 -1.52 21.49 -25.28
CA THR A 197 -0.97 22.76 -24.77
C THR A 197 0.18 23.28 -25.63
N LYS A 198 0.97 22.39 -26.28
CA LYS A 198 2.01 22.82 -27.23
C LYS A 198 1.40 23.38 -28.51
N THR A 199 0.37 22.75 -29.08
CA THR A 199 -0.30 23.23 -30.29
C THR A 199 -0.92 24.61 -30.10
N GLU A 200 -1.62 24.85 -28.98
CA GLU A 200 -2.22 26.15 -28.66
C GLU A 200 -1.20 27.29 -28.60
N LYS A 201 0.02 27.03 -28.11
CA LYS A 201 1.10 28.03 -28.06
C LYS A 201 1.68 28.35 -29.45
N THR A 202 1.63 27.41 -30.39
CA THR A 202 2.10 27.62 -31.77
C THR A 202 1.08 28.31 -32.66
N ASP A 203 -0.23 28.11 -32.43
CA ASP A 203 -1.29 28.71 -33.25
C ASP A 203 -1.47 30.23 -33.01
N ALA A 204 -0.86 30.78 -31.96
CA ALA A 204 -0.97 32.19 -31.58
C ALA A 204 -0.10 33.17 -32.40
N ASN A 205 0.58 32.74 -33.47
CA ASN A 205 1.51 33.61 -34.21
C ASN A 205 1.47 33.48 -35.76
N ASP A 206 0.41 32.93 -36.35
CA ASP A 206 0.25 32.93 -37.82
C ASP A 206 -0.77 33.98 -38.30
N ILE A 207 -0.46 35.26 -38.04
CA ILE A 207 -1.03 36.37 -38.81
C ILE A 207 0.13 37.04 -39.56
N GLN A 208 0.67 36.36 -40.57
CA GLN A 208 1.33 37.07 -41.66
C GLN A 208 0.25 37.67 -42.56
N ASN A 209 -0.14 38.91 -42.23
CA ASN A 209 -0.97 39.78 -43.04
C ASN A 209 -0.36 39.99 -44.44
N GLY A 210 -0.66 39.08 -45.36
CA GLY A 210 -0.49 39.28 -46.80
C GLY A 210 -1.59 40.17 -47.36
N ARG A 211 -1.58 41.47 -47.02
CA ARG A 211 -2.23 42.50 -47.84
C ARG A 211 -1.23 43.61 -48.12
N HIS A 212 -0.57 43.47 -49.27
CA HIS A 212 0.18 44.53 -49.91
C HIS A 212 -0.77 45.70 -50.21
N ILE A 213 -0.70 46.76 -49.40
CA ILE A 213 -1.37 48.03 -49.68
C ILE A 213 -0.40 48.87 -50.49
N HIS A 214 -0.49 48.79 -51.82
CA HIS A 214 0.21 49.71 -52.70
C HIS A 214 -0.57 51.03 -52.74
N ASN A 215 -0.03 52.07 -52.11
CA ASN A 215 -0.60 53.41 -52.15
C ASN A 215 0.14 54.21 -53.23
N SER A 216 -0.55 54.57 -54.31
CA SER A 216 0.00 55.34 -55.42
C SER A 216 -0.74 56.67 -55.50
N ASN A 217 -0.23 57.70 -54.83
CA ASN A 217 -0.68 59.09 -55.02
C ASN A 217 0.47 59.93 -55.61
N PRO A 218 0.45 60.21 -56.92
CA PRO A 218 1.31 61.21 -57.53
C PRO A 218 0.66 62.59 -57.37
N HIS A 219 1.26 63.49 -56.60
CA HIS A 219 0.88 64.90 -56.63
C HIS A 219 1.57 65.61 -57.81
N PRO A 220 0.82 66.34 -58.66
CA PRO A 220 1.38 67.07 -59.79
C PRO A 220 1.97 68.42 -59.36
N LEU A 221 3.01 68.82 -60.10
CA LEU A 221 3.63 70.16 -60.10
C LEU A 221 2.57 71.26 -60.30
N SER A 222 2.59 72.26 -59.44
CA SER A 222 1.97 73.56 -59.69
C SER A 222 3.04 74.62 -59.53
N GLU A 223 3.60 75.07 -60.65
CA GLU A 223 4.29 76.35 -60.76
C GLU A 223 3.26 77.48 -60.66
N LEU A 224 3.63 78.58 -59.99
CA LEU A 224 3.39 79.98 -60.38
C LEU A 224 3.85 80.90 -59.23
N GLU A 225 4.94 81.62 -59.46
CA GLU A 225 5.42 82.83 -58.75
C GLU A 225 4.47 84.03 -59.01
N PRO A 226 4.39 85.13 -58.19
CA PRO A 226 5.55 86.05 -57.99
C PRO A 226 5.61 86.96 -56.71
N SER A 227 6.86 87.28 -56.34
CA SER A 227 7.47 88.60 -55.99
C SER A 227 6.94 89.55 -54.88
N PHE A 228 7.94 90.15 -54.19
CA PHE A 228 7.99 91.40 -53.38
C PHE A 228 7.39 91.38 -51.96
N GLU A 229 7.92 92.05 -50.92
CA GLU A 229 9.23 92.57 -50.52
C GLU A 229 9.06 93.13 -49.07
N THR A 230 10.15 93.16 -48.30
CA THR A 230 10.48 94.14 -47.22
C THR A 230 9.80 94.12 -45.82
N LYS A 231 10.60 93.66 -44.83
CA LYS A 231 10.90 94.17 -43.46
C LYS A 231 9.80 94.66 -42.49
N GLN A 232 9.85 94.12 -41.27
CA GLN A 232 10.15 94.76 -39.96
C GLN A 232 10.10 93.61 -38.92
N GLY A 233 10.97 93.41 -37.93
CA GLY A 233 11.79 94.34 -37.17
C GLY A 233 11.34 94.31 -35.69
N VAL A 234 11.99 93.46 -34.87
CA VAL A 234 12.41 93.70 -33.46
C VAL A 234 11.26 93.97 -32.44
N LYS A 235 11.05 93.18 -31.36
CA LYS A 235 11.87 93.12 -30.13
C LYS A 235 11.60 91.88 -29.26
N PRO A 236 12.60 91.41 -28.49
CA PRO A 236 12.45 90.55 -27.31
C PRO A 236 12.27 91.38 -26.03
N GLU A 237 11.79 90.76 -24.96
CA GLU A 237 12.22 90.96 -23.55
C GLU A 237 11.54 89.87 -22.68
N ASP A 238 12.27 89.45 -21.65
CA ASP A 238 12.09 88.26 -20.81
C ASP A 238 10.73 88.10 -20.09
#